data_AF-A0A9Q3BDG4-F1
#
_entry.id   AF-A0A9Q3BDG4-F1
#
_cell.length_a   1.000
_cell.length_b   1.000
_cell.length_c   1.000
_cell.angle_alpha   90.00
_cell.angle_beta   90.00
_cell.angle_gamma   90.00
#
_symmetry.space_group_name_H-M   'P 1'
#
loop_
_entity.id
_entity.type
_entity.pdbx_description
1 polymer ?
#
loop_
_entity_poly.entity_id
_entity_poly.type
_entity_poly.pdbx_seq_one_letter_code
_entity_poly.pdbx_strand_id
1 'polypeptide(L)'
;MTQERIKEYEKIKYSLTNVPLLLMSDQKLPFNIYINACGEGLGSALHQVQIANDKPYEGPVCFTSRQIKATEARYRESQMECLSLVWAVEKLHYYLDGSV
;
A
#
# COMPACT_ATOMS: atom_id res chain seq x y z
N MET A 1 16.45 24.27 8.79
CA MET A 1 15.44 23.40 8.15
C MET A 1 15.42 23.79 6.67
N THR A 2 15.70 22.87 5.75
CA THR A 2 15.80 23.21 4.31
C THR A 2 14.42 23.45 3.70
N GLN A 3 14.34 24.26 2.63
CA GLN A 3 13.09 24.56 1.92
C GLN A 3 12.37 23.27 1.48
N GLU A 4 13.13 22.29 1.00
CA GLU A 4 12.65 20.97 0.57
C GLU A 4 12.00 20.20 1.72
N ARG A 5 12.61 20.19 2.92
CA ARG A 5 12.04 19.50 4.08
C ARG A 5 10.72 20.13 4.53
N ILE A 6 10.58 21.45 4.42
CA ILE A 6 9.32 22.14 4.72
C ILE A 6 8.24 21.71 3.72
N LYS A 7 8.59 21.66 2.42
CA LYS A 7 7.68 21.22 1.36
C LYS A 7 7.18 19.79 1.58
N GLU A 8 8.07 18.85 1.86
CA GLU A 8 7.68 17.45 2.09
C GLU A 8 6.87 17.29 3.39
N TYR A 9 7.19 18.05 4.44
CA TYR A 9 6.40 18.05 5.67
C TYR A 9 4.95 18.53 5.42
N GLU A 10 4.76 19.62 4.68
CA GLU A 10 3.43 20.11 4.33
C GLU A 10 2.68 19.14 3.41
N LYS A 11 3.38 18.47 2.50
CA LYS A 11 2.79 17.42 1.65
C LYS A 11 2.28 16.23 2.46
N ILE A 12 3.03 15.79 3.47
CA ILE A 12 2.60 14.72 4.38
C ILE A 12 1.35 15.15 5.15
N LYS A 13 1.35 16.36 5.73
CA LYS A 13 0.18 16.90 6.42
C LYS A 13 -1.05 16.91 5.50
N TYR A 14 -0.91 17.45 4.30
CA TYR A 14 -1.99 17.48 3.32
C TYR A 14 -2.52 16.09 3.00
N SER A 15 -1.63 15.12 2.78
CA SER A 15 -2.00 13.74 2.44
C SER A 15 -2.73 13.05 3.59
N LEU A 16 -2.33 13.31 4.84
CA LEU A 16 -2.99 12.76 6.03
C LEU A 16 -4.38 13.38 6.28
N THR A 17 -4.57 14.67 5.99
CA THR A 17 -5.85 15.35 6.22
C THR A 17 -6.85 15.21 5.06
N ASN A 18 -6.39 14.77 3.89
CA ASN A 18 -7.22 14.60 2.69
C ASN A 18 -7.18 13.15 2.18
N VAL A 19 -6.94 12.19 3.07
CA VAL A 19 -6.80 10.78 2.71
C VAL A 19 -8.13 10.26 2.14
N PRO A 20 -8.11 9.42 1.08
CA PRO A 20 -9.33 8.76 0.61
C PRO A 20 -9.91 7.90 1.73
N LEU A 21 -11.25 7.85 1.82
CA LEU A 21 -11.94 7.04 2.82
C LEU A 21 -11.49 5.58 2.70
N LEU A 22 -10.95 5.03 3.79
CA LEU A 22 -10.58 3.62 3.84
C LEU A 22 -11.84 2.76 4.05
N LEU A 23 -11.93 1.66 3.32
CA LEU A 23 -12.97 0.67 3.51
C LEU A 23 -12.69 -0.18 4.76
N MET A 24 -13.74 -0.52 5.49
CA MET A 24 -13.67 -1.57 6.50
C MET A 24 -13.50 -2.91 5.79
N SER A 25 -12.47 -3.68 6.10
CA SER A 25 -12.23 -4.99 5.48
C SER A 25 -13.36 -5.98 5.78
N ASP A 26 -13.83 -6.70 4.77
CA ASP A 26 -14.73 -7.85 4.91
C ASP A 26 -13.98 -9.14 4.52
N GLN A 27 -13.71 -10.04 5.47
CA GLN A 27 -12.96 -11.26 5.18
C GLN A 27 -13.70 -12.26 4.27
N LYS A 28 -14.99 -12.04 4.01
CA LYS A 28 -15.79 -12.88 3.11
C LYS A 28 -15.65 -12.52 1.64
N LEU A 29 -14.96 -11.43 1.33
CA LEU A 29 -14.75 -10.93 -0.02
C LEU A 29 -13.27 -10.99 -0.37
N PRO A 30 -12.92 -11.29 -1.64
CA PRO A 30 -11.53 -11.34 -2.06
C PRO A 30 -10.85 -9.98 -1.94
N PHE A 31 -9.56 -10.00 -1.66
CA PHE A 31 -8.72 -8.80 -1.63
C PHE A 31 -7.93 -8.65 -2.94
N ASN A 32 -7.78 -7.39 -3.38
CA ASN A 32 -6.88 -7.01 -4.47
C ASN A 32 -5.64 -6.36 -3.86
N ILE A 33 -4.46 -6.90 -4.11
CA ILE A 33 -3.20 -6.29 -3.66
C ILE A 33 -2.53 -5.63 -4.86
N TYR A 34 -2.44 -4.30 -4.83
CA TYR A 34 -1.59 -3.55 -5.74
C TYR A 34 -0.22 -3.38 -5.10
N ILE A 35 0.83 -3.65 -5.86
CA ILE A 35 2.21 -3.48 -5.42
C ILE A 35 2.93 -2.50 -6.33
N ASN A 36 3.89 -1.80 -5.76
CA ASN A 36 4.84 -0.99 -6.50
C ASN A 36 6.20 -1.06 -5.81
N ALA A 37 7.26 -0.89 -6.60
CA ALA A 37 8.62 -0.81 -6.09
C ALA A 37 9.42 0.19 -6.90
N CYS A 38 10.31 0.91 -6.23
CA CYS A 38 11.29 1.76 -6.88
C CYS A 38 12.65 1.64 -6.17
N GLY A 39 13.66 2.30 -6.70
CA GLY A 39 15.01 2.32 -6.12
C GLY A 39 15.11 2.96 -4.73
N GLU A 40 14.02 3.49 -4.17
CA GLU A 40 13.99 4.12 -2.85
C GLU A 40 13.07 3.40 -1.86
N GLY A 41 12.05 2.70 -2.33
CA GLY A 41 11.01 2.15 -1.46
C GLY A 41 10.13 1.09 -2.13
N LEU A 42 9.46 0.34 -1.27
CA LEU A 42 8.38 -0.58 -1.64
C LEU A 42 7.05 0.01 -1.15
N GLY A 43 6.00 -0.21 -1.92
CA GLY A 43 4.65 0.18 -1.56
C GLY A 43 3.64 -0.88 -1.95
N SER A 44 2.57 -0.99 -1.17
CA SER A 44 1.39 -1.74 -1.55
C SER A 44 0.11 -1.05 -1.09
N ALA A 45 -0.97 -1.31 -1.83
CA ALA A 45 -2.32 -0.91 -1.48
C ALA A 45 -3.21 -2.16 -1.49
N LEU A 46 -3.76 -2.49 -0.32
CA LEU A 46 -4.77 -3.51 -0.17
C LEU A 46 -6.13 -2.89 -0.49
N HIS A 47 -6.81 -3.43 -1.48
CA HIS A 47 -8.10 -2.98 -1.96
C HIS A 47 -9.13 -4.09 -1.83
N GLN A 48 -10.40 -3.69 -1.82
CA GLN A 48 -11.52 -4.61 -1.84
C GLN A 48 -12.67 -4.02 -2.64
N VAL A 49 -13.38 -4.89 -3.36
CA VAL A 49 -14.63 -4.53 -4.05
C VAL A 49 -15.79 -4.79 -3.11
N GLN A 50 -16.53 -3.74 -2.74
CA GLN A 50 -17.71 -3.82 -1.86
C GLN A 50 -18.91 -3.15 -2.53
N ILE A 51 -20.12 -3.43 -2.04
CA ILE A 51 -21.33 -2.73 -2.51
C ILE A 51 -21.50 -1.43 -1.73
N ALA A 52 -21.47 -0.30 -2.41
CA ALA A 52 -21.78 1.01 -1.87
C ALA A 52 -22.83 1.68 -2.76
N ASN A 53 -23.93 2.17 -2.18
CA ASN A 53 -25.05 2.78 -2.93
C ASN A 53 -25.55 1.89 -4.08
N ASP A 54 -25.78 0.60 -3.79
CA ASP A 54 -26.25 -0.43 -4.73
C ASP A 54 -25.36 -0.67 -5.96
N LYS A 55 -24.09 -0.26 -5.89
CA LYS A 55 -23.11 -0.45 -6.97
C LYS A 55 -21.80 -1.01 -6.41
N PRO A 56 -21.06 -1.82 -7.21
CA PRO A 56 -19.73 -2.23 -6.85
C PRO A 56 -18.81 -1.01 -6.82
N TYR A 57 -18.07 -0.88 -5.73
CA TYR A 57 -17.06 0.14 -5.50
C TYR A 57 -15.78 -0.55 -5.03
N GLU A 58 -14.70 -0.35 -5.78
CA GLU A 58 -13.37 -0.75 -5.33
C GLU A 58 -12.75 0.40 -4.54
N GLY A 59 -12.36 0.12 -3.30
CA GLY A 59 -11.74 1.10 -2.44
C GLY A 59 -10.55 0.53 -1.67
N PRO A 60 -9.66 1.41 -1.19
CA PRO A 60 -8.51 1.01 -0.39
C PRO A 60 -8.96 0.60 1.02
N VAL A 61 -8.48 -0.54 1.49
CA VAL A 61 -8.58 -1.00 2.88
C VAL A 61 -7.37 -0.52 3.68
N CYS A 62 -6.17 -0.66 3.10
CA CYS A 62 -4.92 -0.32 3.77
C CYS A 62 -3.84 0.06 2.77
N PHE A 63 -3.01 1.05 3.11
CA PHE A 63 -1.78 1.36 2.38
C PHE A 63 -0.59 0.98 3.26
N THR A 64 0.40 0.31 2.69
CA THR A 64 1.66 0.03 3.38
C THR A 64 2.84 0.43 2.51
N SER A 65 3.88 0.95 3.13
CA SER A 65 5.13 1.27 2.43
C SER A 65 6.31 1.15 3.38
N ARG A 66 7.50 0.93 2.81
CA ARG A 66 8.76 0.98 3.55
C ARG A 66 9.90 1.41 2.64
N GLN A 67 10.94 1.98 3.23
CA GLN A 67 12.21 2.15 2.53
C GLN A 67 12.88 0.79 2.26
N ILE A 68 13.65 0.74 1.19
CA ILE A 68 14.45 -0.44 0.85
C ILE A 68 15.74 -0.48 1.68
N LYS A 69 16.21 -1.68 1.97
CA LYS A 69 17.50 -1.89 2.64
C LYS A 69 18.64 -1.71 1.64
N ALA A 70 19.83 -1.36 2.14
CA ALA A 70 21.02 -1.20 1.30
C ALA A 70 21.38 -2.46 0.47
N THR A 71 21.02 -3.65 0.97
CA THR A 71 21.19 -4.92 0.24
C THR A 71 20.15 -5.10 -0.87
N GLU A 72 18.92 -4.66 -0.63
CA GLU A 72 17.80 -4.74 -1.59
C GLU A 72 17.99 -3.75 -2.75
N ALA A 73 18.70 -2.63 -2.52
CA ALA A 73 19.04 -1.65 -3.56
C ALA A 73 19.89 -2.20 -4.72
N ARG A 74 20.42 -3.43 -4.60
CA ARG A 74 21.19 -4.10 -5.65
C ARG A 74 20.30 -4.93 -6.60
N TYR A 75 19.03 -5.09 -6.27
CA TYR A 75 18.08 -5.84 -7.08
C TYR A 75 17.69 -5.06 -8.34
N ARG A 76 17.44 -5.82 -9.42
CA ARG A 76 16.85 -5.27 -10.64
C ARG A 76 15.36 -5.00 -10.44
N GLU A 77 14.76 -4.21 -11.33
CA GLU A 77 13.35 -3.80 -11.26
C GLU A 77 12.40 -4.99 -11.05
N SER A 78 12.52 -6.06 -11.83
CA SER A 78 11.69 -7.26 -11.68
C SER A 78 11.88 -7.99 -10.34
N GLN A 79 13.09 -7.96 -9.77
CA GLN A 79 13.37 -8.51 -8.45
C GLN A 79 12.79 -7.64 -7.34
N MET A 80 12.75 -6.31 -7.54
CA MET A 80 12.15 -5.36 -6.63
C MET A 80 10.62 -5.48 -6.60
N GLU A 81 9.99 -5.70 -7.76
CA GLU A 81 8.56 -6.00 -7.84
C GLU A 81 8.23 -7.29 -7.08
N CYS A 82 8.99 -8.36 -7.30
CA CYS A 82 8.83 -9.63 -6.58
C CYS A 82 9.04 -9.46 -5.06
N LEU A 83 10.06 -8.69 -4.65
CA LEU A 83 10.28 -8.36 -3.25
C LEU A 83 9.10 -7.59 -2.65
N SER A 84 8.52 -6.65 -3.41
CA SER A 84 7.33 -5.89 -2.98
C SER A 84 6.12 -6.81 -2.78
N LEU A 85 5.91 -7.77 -3.68
CA LEU A 85 4.86 -8.79 -3.56
C LEU A 85 5.02 -9.62 -2.27
N VAL A 86 6.18 -10.26 -2.10
CA VAL A 86 6.44 -11.12 -0.94
C VAL A 86 6.29 -10.33 0.35
N TRP A 87 6.91 -9.15 0.41
CA TRP A 87 6.84 -8.29 1.58
C TRP A 87 5.40 -7.83 1.87
N ALA A 88 4.62 -7.46 0.86
CA ALA A 88 3.24 -7.01 1.04
C ALA A 88 2.36 -8.15 1.62
N VAL A 89 2.48 -9.36 1.09
CA VAL A 89 1.74 -10.53 1.60
C VAL A 89 2.11 -10.85 3.04
N GLU A 90 3.40 -10.91 3.36
CA GLU A 90 3.87 -11.13 4.75
C GLU A 90 3.41 -10.02 5.68
N LYS A 91 3.46 -8.76 5.22
CA LYS A 91 3.08 -7.61 6.05
C LYS A 91 1.59 -7.60 6.32
N LEU A 92 0.77 -7.95 5.34
CA LEU A 92 -0.70 -7.91 5.38
C LEU A 92 -1.33 -9.24 5.78
N HIS A 93 -0.57 -10.20 6.30
CA HIS A 93 -1.05 -11.52 6.71
C HIS A 93 -2.30 -11.46 7.61
N TYR A 94 -2.41 -10.46 8.48
CA TYR A 94 -3.58 -10.28 9.35
C TYR A 94 -4.90 -9.99 8.61
N TYR A 95 -4.83 -9.54 7.35
CA TYR A 95 -5.99 -9.45 6.47
C TYR A 95 -6.17 -10.68 5.58
N LEU A 96 -5.06 -11.23 5.08
CA LEU A 96 -5.03 -12.24 4.03
C LEU A 96 -5.15 -13.68 4.57
N ASP A 97 -4.64 -13.96 5.77
CA ASP A 97 -4.70 -15.29 6.35
C ASP A 97 -6.14 -15.61 6.73
N GLY A 98 -6.68 -16.69 6.14
CA GLY A 98 -8.05 -17.13 6.40
C GLY A 98 -9.13 -16.30 5.70
N SER A 99 -8.75 -15.34 4.83
CA SER A 99 -9.71 -14.73 3.90
C SER A 99 -10.21 -15.77 2.90
N VAL A 100 -11.47 -15.61 2.48
CA VAL A 100 -12.23 -16.58 1.66
C VAL A 100 -11.65 -16.79 0.26
#